data_AF-A0AAD9KYW1-F1
#
_entry.id   AF-A0AAD9KYW1-F1
#
_cell.length_a   1.000
_cell.length_b   1.000
_cell.length_c   1.000
_cell.angle_alpha   90.00
_cell.angle_beta   90.00
_cell.angle_gamma   90.00
#
_symmetry.space_group_name_H-M   'P 1'
#
loop_
_entity.id
_entity.type
_entity.pdbx_description
1 polymer ?
#
loop_
_entity_poly.entity_id
_entity_poly.type
_entity_poly.pdbx_seq_one_letter_code
_entity_poly.pdbx_strand_id
1 'polypeptide(L)'
;MGRTIWKQRISNLDLMKRFAEKSADINKKFFKESCDKWAAKERLQMMSTQQLLACPCNLNMARNDGRFFNETTSSPSGKHNNIFCWRTTVEKVGDQQCCYGGTGELLSYAEGGGSTSRFSPTRQPLHYMLQDYWPKIVCDKLANNTSVYLQLRPTDDCSSYVPPKQGARVLCKVFP
;
A
#
# COMPACT_ATOMS: atom_id res chain seq x y z
N MET A 1 27.66 5.62 50.56
CA MET A 1 26.43 6.22 49.98
C MET A 1 26.19 5.93 48.48
N GLY A 2 27.16 5.45 47.69
CA GLY A 2 26.97 5.27 46.23
C GLY A 2 26.16 4.04 45.75
N ARG A 3 26.01 2.99 46.56
CA ARG A 3 25.37 1.72 46.14
C ARG A 3 23.84 1.79 46.02
N THR A 4 23.18 2.64 46.80
CA THR A 4 21.72 2.76 46.84
C THR A 4 21.19 3.58 45.65
N ILE A 5 21.91 4.64 45.28
CA ILE A 5 21.55 5.53 44.16
C ILE A 5 21.59 4.79 42.82
N TRP A 6 22.57 3.89 42.62
CA TRP A 6 22.66 3.05 41.42
C TRP A 6 21.51 2.06 41.28
N LYS A 7 21.12 1.39 42.38
CA LYS A 7 19.97 0.46 42.38
C LYS A 7 18.65 1.17 42.06
N GLN A 8 18.45 2.37 42.60
CA GLN A 8 17.26 3.18 42.33
C GLN A 8 17.16 3.61 40.85
N ARG A 9 18.29 4.01 40.25
CA ARG A 9 18.38 4.37 38.83
C ARG A 9 18.05 3.19 37.90
N ILE A 10 18.58 2.00 38.19
CA ILE A 10 18.30 0.79 37.39
C ILE A 10 16.82 0.40 37.49
N SER A 11 16.23 0.47 38.69
CA SER A 11 14.80 0.23 38.93
C SER A 11 13.90 1.18 38.12
N ASN A 12 14.22 2.47 38.09
CA ASN A 12 13.45 3.45 37.32
C ASN A 12 13.58 3.23 35.81
N LEU A 13 14.76 2.82 35.33
CA LEU A 13 14.99 2.44 33.93
C LEU A 13 14.16 1.22 33.52
N ASP A 14 14.10 0.18 34.37
CA ASP A 14 13.27 -1.00 34.10
C ASP A 14 11.78 -0.69 34.12
N LEU A 15 11.32 0.19 35.02
CA LEU A 15 9.93 0.65 35.05
C LEU A 15 9.57 1.38 33.75
N MET A 16 10.42 2.30 33.28
CA MET A 16 10.23 3.03 32.03
C MET A 16 10.20 2.11 30.81
N LYS A 17 11.08 1.09 30.76
CA LYS A 17 11.05 0.06 29.71
C LYS A 17 9.72 -0.69 29.69
N ARG A 18 9.24 -1.15 30.85
CA ARG A 18 7.95 -1.85 30.95
C ARG A 18 6.76 -0.99 30.52
N PHE A 19 6.77 0.31 30.85
CA PHE A 19 5.75 1.24 30.37
C PHE A 19 5.79 1.42 28.84
N ALA A 20 6.99 1.51 28.26
CA ALA A 20 7.17 1.61 26.81
C ALA A 20 6.76 0.31 26.09
N GLU A 21 7.10 -0.86 26.63
CA GLU A 21 6.68 -2.16 26.10
C GLU A 21 5.17 -2.30 26.14
N LYS A 22 4.55 -1.96 27.27
CA LYS A 22 3.10 -2.03 27.44
C LYS A 22 2.35 -1.06 26.51
N SER A 23 2.87 0.14 26.30
CA SER A 23 2.26 1.09 25.34
C SER A 23 2.42 0.62 23.90
N ALA A 24 3.56 0.02 23.55
CA ALA A 24 3.78 -0.61 22.25
C ALA A 24 2.78 -1.77 21.99
N ASP A 25 2.53 -2.61 23.00
CA ASP A 25 1.56 -3.71 22.90
C ASP A 25 0.12 -3.21 22.73
N ILE A 26 -0.28 -2.17 23.48
CA ILE A 26 -1.60 -1.55 23.34
C ILE A 26 -1.78 -0.99 21.93
N ASN A 27 -0.78 -0.27 21.42
CA ASN A 27 -0.82 0.29 20.08
C ASN A 27 -0.91 -0.81 19.02
N LYS A 28 -0.10 -1.87 19.13
CA LYS A 28 -0.12 -3.01 18.20
C LYS A 28 -1.48 -3.70 18.18
N LYS A 29 -2.09 -3.93 19.35
CA LYS A 29 -3.43 -4.52 19.46
C LYS A 29 -4.49 -3.63 18.80
N PHE A 30 -4.44 -2.32 19.05
CA PHE A 30 -5.36 -1.36 18.44
C PHE A 30 -5.30 -1.36 16.91
N PHE A 31 -4.10 -1.36 16.31
CA PHE A 31 -3.96 -1.38 14.86
C PHE A 31 -4.40 -2.72 14.25
N LYS A 32 -4.12 -3.84 14.93
CA LYS A 32 -4.61 -5.14 14.50
C LYS A 32 -6.15 -5.17 14.48
N GLU A 33 -6.80 -4.76 15.56
CA GLU A 33 -8.26 -4.69 15.63
C GLU A 33 -8.86 -3.75 14.58
N SER A 34 -8.19 -2.63 14.31
CA SER A 34 -8.62 -1.68 13.28
C SER A 34 -8.52 -2.28 11.87
N CYS A 35 -7.43 -3.00 11.57
CA CYS A 35 -7.29 -3.74 10.32
C CYS A 35 -8.35 -4.84 10.19
N ASP A 36 -8.61 -5.60 11.26
CA ASP A 36 -9.62 -6.68 11.27
C ASP A 36 -11.04 -6.13 11.04
N LYS A 37 -11.38 -4.98 11.66
CA LYS A 37 -12.67 -4.30 11.45
C LYS A 37 -12.82 -3.78 10.02
N TRP A 38 -11.78 -3.17 9.47
CA TRP A 38 -11.77 -2.76 8.06
C TRP A 38 -11.96 -3.97 7.15
N ALA A 39 -11.21 -5.04 7.37
CA ALA A 39 -11.27 -6.26 6.57
C ALA A 39 -12.67 -6.91 6.62
N ALA A 40 -13.33 -6.91 7.77
CA ALA A 40 -14.70 -7.40 7.91
C ALA A 40 -15.69 -6.58 7.07
N LYS A 41 -15.60 -5.25 7.12
CA LYS A 41 -16.43 -4.36 6.29
C LYS A 41 -16.16 -4.56 4.80
N GLU A 42 -14.91 -4.71 4.43
CA GLU A 42 -14.45 -4.82 3.05
C GLU A 42 -14.96 -6.10 2.37
N ARG A 43 -14.99 -7.22 3.10
CA ARG A 43 -15.56 -8.49 2.64
C ARG A 43 -17.04 -8.39 2.27
N LEU A 44 -17.79 -7.48 2.90
CA LEU A 44 -19.19 -7.21 2.60
C LEU A 44 -19.38 -6.30 1.38
N GLN A 45 -18.33 -5.60 0.95
CA GLN A 45 -18.37 -4.57 -0.06
C GLN A 45 -17.47 -4.92 -1.26
N MET A 46 -17.43 -6.20 -1.67
CA MET A 46 -16.55 -6.65 -2.77
C MET A 46 -16.61 -5.68 -3.95
N MET A 47 -15.48 -5.03 -4.23
CA MET A 47 -15.39 -4.08 -5.32
C MET A 47 -15.27 -4.84 -6.64
N SER A 48 -16.10 -4.50 -7.62
CA SER A 48 -15.84 -4.97 -8.98
C SER A 48 -14.62 -4.23 -9.55
N THR A 49 -13.54 -4.98 -9.81
CA THR A 49 -12.33 -4.50 -10.49
C THR A 49 -12.52 -4.30 -11.99
N GLN A 50 -13.67 -4.71 -12.55
CA GLN A 50 -13.94 -4.76 -14.00
C GLN A 50 -13.93 -3.38 -14.68
N GLN A 51 -13.93 -2.29 -13.92
CA GLN A 51 -13.85 -0.92 -14.45
C GLN A 51 -12.44 -0.31 -14.38
N LEU A 52 -11.48 -1.02 -13.80
CA LEU A 52 -10.12 -0.54 -13.64
C LEU A 52 -9.26 -0.97 -14.81
N LEU A 53 -8.27 -0.15 -15.12
CA LEU A 53 -7.28 -0.50 -16.13
C LEU A 53 -6.39 -1.61 -15.57
N ALA A 54 -6.34 -2.73 -16.29
CA ALA A 54 -5.54 -3.90 -15.94
C ALA A 54 -4.04 -3.57 -15.86
N CYS A 55 -3.32 -4.26 -14.98
CA CYS A 55 -1.90 -4.02 -14.80
C CYS A 55 -1.09 -4.57 -15.97
N PRO A 56 -0.07 -3.84 -16.46
CA PRO A 56 0.90 -4.41 -17.39
C PRO A 56 1.58 -5.65 -16.79
N CYS A 57 1.85 -6.67 -17.62
CA CYS A 57 2.43 -7.91 -17.11
C CYS A 57 3.90 -7.79 -16.65
N ASN A 58 4.60 -6.73 -17.05
CA ASN A 58 5.98 -6.47 -16.61
C ASN A 58 6.31 -4.97 -16.58
N LEU A 59 7.41 -4.66 -15.89
CA LEU A 59 7.89 -3.29 -15.69
C LEU A 59 8.17 -2.55 -17.00
N ASN A 60 8.63 -3.24 -18.04
CA ASN A 60 8.89 -2.59 -19.33
C ASN A 60 7.60 -2.19 -20.03
N MET A 61 6.54 -3.00 -19.94
CA MET A 61 5.22 -2.62 -20.44
C MET A 61 4.67 -1.41 -19.67
N ALA A 62 4.80 -1.39 -18.35
CA ALA A 62 4.37 -0.25 -17.53
C ALA A 62 5.10 1.05 -17.90
N ARG A 63 6.41 1.00 -18.12
CA ARG A 63 7.22 2.16 -18.54
C ARG A 63 6.80 2.74 -19.88
N ASN A 64 6.35 1.87 -20.80
CA ASN A 64 5.98 2.27 -22.15
C ASN A 64 4.49 2.60 -22.29
N ASP A 65 3.68 2.30 -21.28
CA ASP A 65 2.24 2.57 -21.28
C ASP A 65 1.96 3.93 -20.64
N GLY A 66 1.69 4.95 -21.47
CA GLY A 66 1.37 6.30 -21.00
C GLY A 66 0.08 6.44 -20.19
N ARG A 67 -0.66 5.34 -20.00
CA ARG A 67 -1.80 5.26 -19.07
C ARG A 67 -1.37 4.99 -17.63
N PHE A 68 -0.08 4.81 -17.38
CA PHE A 68 0.49 4.64 -16.05
C PHE A 68 1.58 5.67 -15.80
N PHE A 69 1.77 6.06 -14.53
CA PHE A 69 2.86 6.92 -14.10
C PHE A 69 3.68 6.23 -13.00
N ASN A 70 4.98 6.53 -12.95
CA ASN A 70 5.86 6.02 -11.92
C ASN A 70 5.50 6.63 -10.56
N GLU A 71 5.09 5.79 -9.62
CA GLU A 71 4.83 6.19 -8.25
C GLU A 71 6.13 6.01 -7.46
N THR A 72 6.90 7.10 -7.34
CA THR A 72 8.17 7.15 -6.60
C THR A 72 8.03 6.82 -5.11
N THR A 73 6.82 6.88 -4.57
CA THR A 73 6.53 6.37 -3.24
C THR A 73 6.28 4.87 -3.33
N SER A 74 7.36 4.14 -3.04
CA SER A 74 7.34 2.73 -2.69
C SER A 74 6.16 2.40 -1.79
N SER A 75 5.67 1.16 -1.92
CA SER A 75 4.71 0.54 -1.00
C SER A 75 4.88 1.11 0.40
N PRO A 76 3.81 1.55 1.08
CA PRO A 76 3.93 2.30 2.33
C PRO A 76 4.86 1.62 3.33
N SER A 77 4.93 0.30 3.36
CA SER A 77 5.93 -0.45 4.10
C SER A 77 7.38 0.06 3.99
N GLY A 78 7.86 0.58 2.86
CA GLY A 78 9.27 0.96 2.68
C GLY A 78 10.24 -0.19 2.96
N LYS A 79 9.72 -1.43 3.10
CA LYS A 79 10.43 -2.63 3.55
C LYS A 79 11.12 -3.36 2.39
N HIS A 80 10.83 -2.99 1.15
CA HIS A 80 11.25 -3.77 -0.01
C HIS A 80 12.13 -2.93 -0.92
N ASN A 81 13.42 -3.27 -0.91
CA ASN A 81 14.39 -2.77 -1.88
C ASN A 81 14.07 -3.37 -3.26
N ASN A 82 14.31 -2.61 -4.33
CA ASN A 82 14.10 -3.02 -5.73
C ASN A 82 12.64 -3.31 -6.13
N ILE A 83 11.66 -2.62 -5.53
CA ILE A 83 10.28 -2.63 -6.02
C ILE A 83 9.98 -1.33 -6.77
N PHE A 84 9.41 -1.47 -7.95
CA PHE A 84 8.99 -0.36 -8.80
C PHE A 84 7.48 -0.34 -8.92
N CYS A 85 6.83 0.74 -8.50
CA CYS A 85 5.37 0.84 -8.55
C CYS A 85 4.92 1.85 -9.61
N TRP A 86 3.88 1.50 -10.34
CA TRP A 86 3.25 2.31 -11.36
C TRP A 86 1.76 2.41 -11.08
N ARG A 87 1.18 3.60 -11.18
CA ARG A 87 -0.23 3.84 -10.92
C ARG A 87 -0.93 4.32 -12.17
N THR A 88 -2.19 3.94 -12.35
CA THR A 88 -3.02 4.40 -13.49
C THR A 88 -3.20 5.92 -13.49
N THR A 89 -2.98 6.58 -14.63
CA THR A 89 -3.23 8.02 -14.84
C THR A 89 -4.69 8.32 -15.18
N VAL A 90 -5.38 7.40 -15.83
CA VAL A 90 -6.76 7.58 -16.31
C VAL A 90 -7.74 7.14 -15.23
N GLU A 91 -8.04 8.06 -14.33
CA GLU A 91 -8.88 7.80 -13.16
C GLU A 91 -10.36 8.05 -13.52
N LYS A 92 -11.22 7.01 -13.49
CA LYS A 92 -12.68 7.19 -13.61
C LYS A 92 -13.34 7.25 -12.23
N VAL A 93 -13.12 6.24 -11.40
CA VAL A 93 -13.72 6.13 -10.05
C VAL A 93 -12.67 5.65 -9.05
N GLY A 94 -11.99 4.55 -9.37
CA GLY A 94 -10.84 4.04 -8.63
C GLY A 94 -9.57 4.01 -9.47
N ASP A 95 -8.51 3.44 -8.90
CA ASP A 95 -7.21 3.29 -9.54
C ASP A 95 -6.57 1.94 -9.22
N GLN A 96 -5.50 1.62 -9.96
CA GLN A 96 -4.62 0.51 -9.61
C GLN A 96 -3.19 1.00 -9.45
N GLN A 97 -2.55 0.51 -8.39
CA GLN A 97 -1.10 0.48 -8.24
C GLN A 97 -0.60 -0.91 -8.64
N CYS A 98 0.26 -0.96 -9.64
CA CYS A 98 0.96 -2.16 -10.12
C CYS A 98 2.42 -2.08 -9.68
N CYS A 99 2.85 -3.00 -8.82
CA CYS A 99 4.24 -3.04 -8.36
C CYS A 99 4.98 -4.23 -8.99
N TYR A 100 6.24 -4.02 -9.31
CA TYR A 100 7.10 -4.98 -9.98
C TYR A 100 8.35 -5.24 -9.13
N GLY A 101 8.78 -6.50 -9.10
CA GLY A 101 10.01 -6.90 -8.44
C GLY A 101 11.25 -6.46 -9.20
N GLY A 102 12.42 -6.80 -8.65
CA GLY A 102 13.71 -6.42 -9.22
C GLY A 102 13.97 -7.03 -10.61
N THR A 103 13.31 -8.15 -10.95
CA THR A 103 13.40 -8.76 -12.28
C THR A 103 12.37 -8.22 -13.27
N GLY A 104 11.47 -7.33 -12.81
CA GLY A 104 10.43 -6.69 -13.61
C GLY A 104 9.11 -7.46 -13.70
N GLU A 105 8.97 -8.53 -12.92
CA GLU A 105 7.76 -9.34 -12.76
C GLU A 105 6.69 -8.63 -11.93
N LEU A 106 5.41 -8.80 -12.27
CA LEU A 106 4.29 -8.21 -11.54
C LEU A 106 4.06 -8.91 -10.18
N LEU A 107 3.87 -8.12 -9.13
CA LEU A 107 3.66 -8.58 -7.76
C LEU A 107 2.19 -8.40 -7.35
N SER A 108 1.30 -9.31 -7.77
CA SER A 108 -0.15 -9.15 -7.53
C SER A 108 -0.62 -9.53 -6.13
N TYR A 109 0.07 -10.47 -5.48
CA TYR A 109 -0.29 -11.03 -4.16
C TYR A 109 0.91 -11.20 -3.20
N ALA A 110 2.09 -10.79 -3.64
CA ALA A 110 3.32 -10.90 -2.86
C ALA A 110 3.49 -9.71 -1.91
N GLU A 111 4.32 -9.86 -0.88
CA GLU A 111 4.77 -8.72 -0.10
C GLU A 111 5.43 -7.67 -1.01
N GLY A 112 5.13 -6.40 -0.76
CA GLY A 112 5.55 -5.30 -1.64
C GLY A 112 4.77 -5.21 -2.96
N GLY A 113 3.76 -6.07 -3.14
CA GLY A 113 2.78 -5.97 -4.21
C GLY A 113 2.01 -4.66 -4.20
N GLY A 114 1.40 -4.37 -5.34
CA GLY A 114 0.58 -3.19 -5.50
C GLY A 114 -0.77 -3.31 -4.78
N SER A 115 -1.70 -2.43 -5.10
CA SER A 115 -3.07 -2.57 -4.61
C SER A 115 -4.08 -1.83 -5.47
N THR A 116 -5.34 -2.20 -5.32
CA THR A 116 -6.47 -1.51 -5.95
C THR A 116 -7.14 -0.50 -5.00
N SER A 117 -7.41 0.71 -5.47
CA SER A 117 -8.14 1.76 -4.72
C SER A 117 -9.56 1.93 -5.26
N ARG A 118 -10.56 2.11 -4.38
CA ARG A 118 -11.95 2.43 -4.78
C ARG A 118 -12.05 3.85 -5.30
N PHE A 119 -11.25 4.73 -4.71
CA PHE A 119 -11.28 6.14 -4.93
C PHE A 119 -9.97 6.58 -5.55
N SER A 120 -10.07 7.50 -6.49
CA SER A 120 -8.90 8.05 -7.13
C SER A 120 -8.31 9.20 -6.29
N PRO A 121 -6.98 9.26 -6.14
CA PRO A 121 -6.30 10.29 -5.35
C PRO A 121 -6.49 11.69 -5.94
N THR A 122 -6.70 11.82 -7.26
CA THR A 122 -6.92 13.13 -7.87
C THR A 122 -8.38 13.59 -7.85
N ARG A 123 -9.37 12.68 -7.97
CA ARG A 123 -10.80 13.05 -8.00
C ARG A 123 -11.43 13.09 -6.62
N GLN A 124 -11.08 12.13 -5.76
CA GLN A 124 -11.70 11.96 -4.45
C GLN A 124 -10.64 11.80 -3.34
N PRO A 125 -9.74 12.80 -3.16
CA PRO A 125 -8.56 12.68 -2.30
C PRO A 125 -8.89 12.30 -0.85
N LEU A 126 -9.96 12.87 -0.29
CA LEU A 126 -10.37 12.56 1.09
C LEU A 126 -10.88 11.12 1.24
N HIS A 127 -11.65 10.63 0.27
CA HIS A 127 -12.17 9.27 0.30
C HIS A 127 -11.04 8.26 0.06
N TYR A 128 -10.15 8.54 -0.90
CA TYR A 128 -8.93 7.78 -1.11
C TYR A 128 -8.10 7.69 0.16
N MET A 129 -7.83 8.83 0.81
CA MET A 129 -7.04 8.87 2.03
C MET A 129 -7.65 8.02 3.15
N LEU A 130 -8.97 8.12 3.38
CA LEU A 130 -9.64 7.45 4.50
C LEU A 130 -9.98 5.99 4.24
N GLN A 131 -10.31 5.62 2.99
CA GLN A 131 -10.88 4.31 2.66
C GLN A 131 -9.91 3.39 1.93
N ASP A 132 -8.86 3.93 1.31
CA ASP A 132 -7.88 3.16 0.56
C ASP A 132 -6.48 3.29 1.20
N TYR A 133 -5.97 4.52 1.35
CA TYR A 133 -4.62 4.74 1.86
C TYR A 133 -4.48 4.43 3.36
N TRP A 134 -5.36 4.96 4.22
CA TRP A 134 -5.26 4.74 5.67
C TRP A 134 -5.38 3.26 6.06
N PRO A 135 -6.34 2.48 5.53
CA PRO A 135 -6.38 1.05 5.80
C PRO A 135 -5.13 0.30 5.34
N LYS A 136 -4.54 0.71 4.22
CA LYS A 136 -3.24 0.18 3.77
C LYS A 136 -2.17 0.43 4.82
N ILE A 137 -2.03 1.65 5.33
CA ILE A 137 -1.05 1.99 6.39
C ILE A 137 -1.30 1.17 7.66
N VAL A 138 -2.55 1.11 8.10
CA VAL A 138 -2.93 0.41 9.33
C VAL A 138 -2.64 -1.08 9.21
N CYS A 139 -3.04 -1.73 8.11
CA CYS A 139 -2.81 -3.15 7.92
C CYS A 139 -1.35 -3.49 7.63
N ASP A 140 -0.69 -2.77 6.71
CA ASP A 140 0.68 -3.07 6.25
C ASP A 140 1.75 -2.66 7.27
N LYS A 141 1.76 -1.39 7.69
CA LYS A 141 2.82 -0.86 8.56
C LYS A 141 2.57 -1.12 10.04
N LEU A 142 1.35 -0.85 10.50
CA LEU A 142 1.08 -0.73 11.93
C LEU A 142 0.63 -2.06 12.55
N ALA A 143 -0.18 -2.84 11.83
CA ALA A 143 -0.61 -4.18 12.25
C ALA A 143 0.33 -5.29 11.76
N ASN A 144 1.22 -5.01 10.80
CA ASN A 144 2.10 -6.00 10.15
C ASN A 144 1.32 -7.20 9.58
N ASN A 145 0.21 -6.90 8.90
CA ASN A 145 -0.73 -7.86 8.33
C ASN A 145 -1.07 -7.49 6.88
N THR A 146 -0.03 -7.33 6.05
CA THR A 146 -0.11 -6.92 4.65
C THR A 146 -0.94 -7.90 3.81
N SER A 147 -0.87 -9.19 4.11
CA SER A 147 -1.61 -10.24 3.38
C SER A 147 -3.11 -10.04 3.42
N VAL A 148 -3.68 -9.63 4.57
CA VAL A 148 -5.13 -9.36 4.68
C VAL A 148 -5.55 -8.20 3.80
N TYR A 149 -4.75 -7.14 3.74
CA TYR A 149 -5.04 -6.00 2.86
C TYR A 149 -4.97 -6.42 1.38
N LEU A 150 -3.91 -7.12 0.98
CA LEU A 150 -3.71 -7.55 -0.41
C LEU A 150 -4.73 -8.57 -0.88
N GLN A 151 -5.25 -9.44 0.01
CA GLN A 151 -6.34 -10.36 -0.34
C GLN A 151 -7.65 -9.65 -0.67
N LEU A 152 -7.91 -8.50 -0.02
CA LEU A 152 -9.15 -7.75 -0.19
C LEU A 152 -9.03 -6.65 -1.23
N ARG A 153 -7.81 -6.15 -1.46
CA ARG A 153 -7.45 -5.16 -2.47
C ARG A 153 -6.31 -5.63 -3.36
N PRO A 154 -6.46 -6.77 -4.05
CA PRO A 154 -5.40 -7.30 -4.88
C PRO A 154 -5.12 -6.34 -6.03
N THR A 155 -3.87 -6.33 -6.47
CA THR A 155 -3.54 -5.83 -7.80
C THR A 155 -4.06 -6.81 -8.84
N ASP A 156 -4.37 -6.31 -10.03
CA ASP A 156 -4.70 -7.13 -11.18
C ASP A 156 -3.59 -8.14 -11.51
N ASP A 157 -3.95 -9.26 -12.13
CA ASP A 157 -3.02 -10.33 -12.49
C ASP A 157 -2.50 -10.22 -13.93
N CYS A 158 -2.74 -9.07 -14.57
CA CYS A 158 -2.44 -8.74 -15.96
C CYS A 158 -3.16 -9.57 -17.03
N SER A 159 -4.01 -10.52 -16.65
CA SER A 159 -4.68 -11.43 -17.60
C SER A 159 -5.55 -10.71 -18.64
N SER A 160 -6.07 -9.53 -18.27
CA SER A 160 -6.90 -8.68 -19.13
C SER A 160 -6.15 -7.48 -19.70
N TYR A 161 -4.83 -7.40 -19.51
CA TYR A 161 -4.03 -6.29 -20.01
C TYR A 161 -3.91 -6.31 -21.53
N VAL A 162 -4.35 -5.22 -22.15
CA VAL A 162 -4.15 -4.95 -23.57
C VAL A 162 -3.21 -3.76 -23.72
N PRO A 163 -2.01 -3.95 -24.30
CA PRO A 163 -1.09 -2.86 -24.60
C PRO A 163 -1.76 -1.79 -25.48
N PRO A 164 -1.46 -0.49 -25.29
CA PRO A 164 -1.95 0.53 -26.19
C PRO A 164 -1.38 0.27 -27.60
N LYS A 165 -2.21 0.42 -28.64
CA LYS A 165 -1.76 0.30 -30.03
C LYS A 165 -0.61 1.29 -30.27
N GLN A 166 0.47 0.83 -30.90
CA GLN A 166 1.61 1.69 -31.24
C GLN A 166 1.10 2.93 -31.99
N GLY A 167 1.35 4.12 -31.45
CA GLY A 167 0.84 5.39 -31.98
C GLY A 167 -0.15 6.14 -31.08
N ALA A 168 -0.70 5.51 -30.02
CA ALA A 168 -1.44 6.21 -28.99
C ALA A 168 -0.49 6.98 -28.05
N ARG A 169 0.16 8.04 -28.57
CA ARG A 169 0.77 9.06 -27.71
C ARG A 169 -0.35 9.68 -26.88
N VAL A 170 -0.49 9.27 -25.63
CA VAL A 170 -1.17 10.12 -24.64
C VAL A 170 -0.29 11.35 -24.55
N LEU A 171 -0.74 12.45 -25.15
CA LEU A 171 -0.09 13.75 -25.07
C LEU A 171 0.06 14.08 -23.58
N CYS A 172 1.26 13.90 -23.04
CA CYS A 172 1.65 14.54 -21.79
C CYS A 172 1.48 16.04 -22.02
N LYS A 173 0.38 16.62 -21.51
CA LYS A 173 0.29 18.06 -21.33
C LYS A 173 1.35 18.42 -20.30
N VAL A 174 2.52 18.82 -20.78
CA VAL A 174 3.46 19.61 -20.01
C VAL A 174 2.74 20.92 -19.74
N PHE A 175 2.27 21.13 -18.51
CA PHE A 175 1.80 22.45 -18.09
C PHE A 175 3.03 23.33 -17.83
N PRO A 176 3.05 24.56 -18.36
CA PRO A 176 4.15 25.52 -18.15
C PRO A 176 4.24 26.00 -16.70
#